data_AF-A0A2V6I324-F1
#
_entry.id   AF-A0A2V6I324-F1
#
_cell.length_a   1.000
_cell.length_b   1.000
_cell.length_c   1.000
_cell.angle_alpha   90.00
_cell.angle_beta   90.00
_cell.angle_gamma   90.00
#
_symmetry.space_group_name_H-M   'P 1'
#
loop_
_entity.id
_entity.type
_entity.pdbx_description
1 polymer ?
#
loop_
_entity_poly.entity_id
_entity_poly.type
_entity_poly.pdbx_seq_one_letter_code
_entity_poly.pdbx_strand_id
1 'polypeptide(L)'
;MLVIISVASLSSGHLEVLVQRPQHHANAARIYQSFEQVKATLLNFGIAEKALDEALKLLPQLGTGERLNFPPVDVPHHDLVAEGFKLGIG
;
A
#
# COMPACT_ATOMS: atom_id res chain seq x y z
N MET A 1 13.03 -5.69 2.89
CA MET A 1 12.31 -5.83 4.17
C MET A 1 10.93 -6.39 3.87
N LEU A 2 10.57 -7.51 4.49
CA LEU A 2 9.27 -8.13 4.30
C LEU A 2 8.14 -7.28 4.90
N VAL A 3 7.18 -6.88 4.07
CA VAL A 3 6.01 -6.09 4.44
C VAL A 3 4.74 -6.64 3.81
N ILE A 4 3.60 -6.35 4.44
CA ILE A 4 2.27 -6.51 3.85
C ILE A 4 1.78 -5.12 3.48
N ILE A 5 1.35 -4.96 2.23
CA ILE A 5 0.82 -3.71 1.72
C ILE A 5 -0.68 -3.85 1.55
N SER A 6 -1.42 -2.81 1.92
CA SER A 6 -2.86 -2.77 1.73
C SER A 6 -3.35 -1.42 1.23
N VAL A 7 -4.45 -1.43 0.46
CA VAL A 7 -5.03 -0.23 -0.14
C VAL A 7 -6.50 -0.13 0.22
N ALA A 8 -6.96 1.07 0.60
CA ALA A 8 -8.36 1.37 0.85
C ALA A 8 -8.82 2.64 0.12
N SER A 9 -10.08 2.65 -0.29
CA SER A 9 -10.79 3.85 -0.71
C SER A 9 -11.31 4.60 0.51
N LEU A 10 -11.06 5.91 0.56
CA LEU A 10 -11.59 6.79 1.59
C LEU A 10 -12.87 7.48 1.11
N SER A 11 -13.75 7.85 2.04
CA SER A 11 -14.97 8.60 1.73
C SER A 11 -14.71 9.97 1.10
N SER A 12 -13.50 10.51 1.25
CA SER A 12 -13.04 11.74 0.60
C SER A 12 -12.72 11.57 -0.88
N GLY A 13 -12.76 10.35 -1.42
CA GLY A 13 -12.29 10.02 -2.77
C GLY A 13 -10.76 9.86 -2.88
N HIS A 14 -10.04 10.03 -1.78
CA HIS A 14 -8.61 9.71 -1.72
C HIS A 14 -8.39 8.21 -1.49
N LEU A 15 -7.15 7.78 -1.70
CA LEU A 15 -6.72 6.41 -1.45
C LEU A 15 -5.74 6.39 -0.28
N GLU A 16 -5.84 5.38 0.58
CA GLU A 16 -4.85 5.13 1.62
C GLU A 16 -4.07 3.86 1.27
N VAL A 17 -2.73 3.96 1.33
CA VAL A 17 -1.84 2.80 1.33
C VAL A 17 -1.30 2.61 2.74
N LEU A 18 -1.42 1.40 3.26
CA LEU A 18 -0.87 1.01 4.55
C LEU A 18 0.18 -0.08 4.33
N VAL A 19 1.38 0.16 4.84
CA VAL A 19 2.47 -0.78 4.89
C VAL A 19 2.58 -1.30 6.31
N GLN A 20 2.54 -2.62 6.47
CA GLN A 20 2.68 -3.31 7.75
C GLN A 20 3.95 -4.17 7.70
N ARG A 21 4.75 -4.13 8.76
CA ARG A 21 5.90 -5.01 8.97
C ARG A 21 5.47 -6.15 9.90
N PRO A 22 5.21 -7.37 9.39
CA PRO A 22 4.61 -8.44 10.17
C PRO A 22 5.44 -8.83 11.41
N GLN A 23 6.76 -8.79 11.28
CA GLN A 23 7.68 -9.24 12.33
C GLN A 23 7.78 -8.31 13.54
N HIS A 24 7.39 -7.03 13.42
CA HIS A 24 7.59 -6.03 14.48
C HIS A 24 6.31 -5.27 14.83
N HIS A 25 5.15 -5.70 14.30
CA HIS A 25 3.87 -5.02 14.47
C HIS A 25 3.89 -3.51 14.13
N ALA A 26 4.89 -3.07 13.36
CA ALA A 26 5.03 -1.68 12.94
C ALA A 26 4.21 -1.45 11.68
N ASN A 27 3.56 -0.30 11.59
CA ASN A 27 2.76 0.09 10.45
C ASN A 27 2.97 1.57 10.09
N ALA A 28 2.81 1.89 8.80
CA ALA A 28 2.89 3.24 8.29
C ALA A 28 1.83 3.41 7.20
N ALA A 29 1.06 4.49 7.27
CA ALA A 29 0.02 4.81 6.29
C ALA A 29 0.35 6.09 5.53
N ARG A 30 -0.09 6.15 4.27
CA ARG A 30 0.06 7.32 3.40
C ARG A 30 -1.23 7.51 2.61
N ILE A 31 -1.65 8.76 2.49
CA ILE A 31 -2.82 9.16 1.71
C ILE A 31 -2.33 9.69 0.36
N TYR A 32 -2.96 9.21 -0.70
CA TYR A 32 -2.70 9.56 -2.08
C TYR A 32 -3.93 10.23 -2.70
N GLN A 33 -3.68 11.19 -3.58
CA GLN A 33 -4.74 11.97 -4.21
C GLN A 33 -5.33 11.28 -5.43
N SER A 34 -4.59 10.34 -6.03
CA SER A 34 -5.04 9.64 -7.24
C SER A 34 -4.60 8.19 -7.27
N PHE A 35 -5.33 7.44 -8.07
CA PHE A 35 -5.02 6.07 -8.42
C PHE A 35 -3.65 5.90 -9.07
N GLU A 36 -3.28 6.82 -9.95
CA GLU A 36 -2.01 6.79 -10.69
C GLU A 36 -0.81 6.87 -9.74
N GLN A 37 -0.92 7.69 -8.68
CA GLN A 37 0.12 7.77 -7.66
C GLN A 37 0.24 6.45 -6.89
N VAL A 38 -0.89 5.87 -6.46
CA VAL A 38 -0.87 4.56 -5.80
C VAL A 38 -0.27 3.51 -6.72
N LYS A 39 -0.66 3.48 -7.99
CA LYS A 39 -0.12 2.53 -8.96
C LYS A 39 1.39 2.68 -9.14
N ALA A 40 1.89 3.89 -9.31
CA ALA A 40 3.32 4.15 -9.41
C ALA A 40 4.09 3.70 -8.16
N THR A 41 3.61 4.05 -6.96
CA THR A 41 4.23 3.64 -5.69
C THR A 41 4.26 2.11 -5.55
N LEU A 42 3.15 1.41 -5.85
CA LEU A 42 3.09 -0.04 -5.69
C LEU A 42 3.94 -0.79 -6.71
N LEU A 43 4.06 -0.27 -7.93
CA LEU A 43 5.01 -0.77 -8.93
C LEU A 43 6.47 -0.59 -8.47
N ASN A 44 6.81 0.56 -7.87
CA ASN A 44 8.14 0.81 -7.30
C ASN A 44 8.47 -0.18 -6.17
N PHE A 45 7.47 -0.66 -5.44
CA PHE A 45 7.62 -1.70 -4.42
C PHE A 45 7.72 -3.13 -4.98
N GLY A 46 7.73 -3.29 -6.30
CA GLY A 46 7.87 -4.59 -6.96
C GLY A 46 6.58 -5.40 -7.02
N ILE A 47 5.41 -4.79 -6.76
CA ILE A 47 4.12 -5.45 -7.01
C ILE A 47 3.91 -5.53 -8.52
N ALA A 48 3.64 -6.73 -9.03
CA ALA A 48 3.43 -6.94 -10.46
C ALA A 48 2.22 -6.14 -10.97
N GLU A 49 2.38 -5.47 -12.11
CA GLU A 49 1.32 -4.64 -12.71
C GLU A 49 0.00 -5.38 -12.88
N LYS A 50 0.05 -6.65 -13.30
CA LYS A 50 -1.15 -7.48 -13.45
C LYS A 50 -1.91 -7.65 -12.13
N ALA A 51 -1.19 -7.96 -11.04
CA ALA A 51 -1.80 -8.15 -9.72
C ALA A 51 -2.40 -6.83 -9.20
N LEU A 52 -1.73 -5.73 -9.50
CA LEU A 52 -2.19 -4.40 -9.18
C LEU A 52 -3.47 -4.06 -9.94
N ASP A 53 -3.50 -4.21 -11.27
CA ASP A 53 -4.68 -3.91 -12.08
C ASP A 53 -5.89 -4.78 -11.70
N GLU A 54 -5.67 -6.04 -11.31
CA GLU A 54 -6.73 -6.93 -10.80
C GLU A 54 -7.24 -6.47 -9.43
N ALA A 55 -6.35 -6.23 -8.46
CA ALA A 55 -6.73 -5.76 -7.14
C ALA A 55 -7.46 -4.41 -7.23
N LEU A 56 -6.92 -3.48 -8.00
CA LEU A 56 -7.45 -2.13 -8.11
C LEU A 56 -8.84 -2.06 -8.76
N LYS A 57 -9.24 -3.03 -9.59
CA LYS A 57 -10.64 -3.15 -10.08
C LYS A 57 -11.65 -3.53 -9.00
N LEU A 58 -11.17 -4.09 -7.89
CA LEU A 58 -12.01 -4.46 -6.75
C LEU A 58 -12.19 -3.31 -5.76
N LEU A 59 -11.31 -2.29 -5.75
CA LEU A 59 -11.41 -1.12 -4.86
C LEU A 59 -12.79 -0.44 -4.83
N PRO A 60 -13.46 -0.21 -5.97
CA PRO A 60 -14.80 0.37 -5.97
C PRO A 60 -15.89 -0.53 -5.39
N GLN A 61 -15.62 -1.84 -5.27
CA GLN A 61 -16.56 -2.84 -4.75
C GLN A 61 -16.41 -3.03 -3.23
N LEU A 62 -15.33 -2.52 -2.65
CA LEU A 62 -15.09 -2.55 -1.22
C LEU A 62 -15.87 -1.45 -0.51
N GLY A 63 -16.37 -1.78 0.68
CA GLY A 63 -16.97 -0.80 1.58
C GLY A 63 -15.95 0.26 1.99
N THR A 64 -16.44 1.45 2.35
CA THR A 64 -15.60 2.52 2.91
C THR A 64 -14.79 2.00 4.10
N GLY A 65 -13.47 2.07 4.01
CA GLY A 65 -12.55 1.61 5.06
C GLY A 65 -12.18 0.11 5.01
N GLU A 66 -12.76 -0.66 4.10
CA GLU A 66 -12.26 -2.01 3.80
C GLU A 66 -10.96 -1.92 2.97
N ARG A 67 -10.07 -2.89 3.19
CA ARG A 67 -8.71 -2.89 2.62
C ARG A 67 -8.49 -4.10 1.72
N LEU A 68 -7.87 -3.88 0.57
CA LEU A 68 -7.25 -4.95 -0.21
C LEU A 68 -5.86 -5.20 0.30
N ASN A 69 -5.58 -6.45 0.67
CA ASN A 69 -4.25 -6.87 1.07
C ASN A 69 -3.54 -7.53 -0.11
N PHE A 70 -2.29 -7.12 -0.35
CA PHE A 70 -1.39 -7.81 -1.24
C PHE A 70 -0.64 -8.91 -0.47
N PRO A 71 -0.17 -9.96 -1.17
CA PRO A 71 0.76 -10.91 -0.57
C PRO A 71 1.99 -10.20 0.02
N PRO A 72 2.64 -10.79 1.04
CA PRO A 72 3.88 -10.24 1.56
C PRO A 72 4.91 -10.02 0.45
N VAL A 73 5.54 -8.85 0.45
CA VAL A 73 6.53 -8.42 -0.55
C VAL A 73 7.78 -7.92 0.16
N ASP A 74 8.95 -8.23 -0.42
CA ASP A 74 10.21 -7.73 0.08
C ASP A 74 10.53 -6.37 -0.55
N VAL A 75 10.40 -5.31 0.24
CA VAL A 75 10.64 -3.93 -0.20
C VAL A 75 11.87 -3.37 0.50
N PRO A 76 12.85 -2.80 -0.21
CA PRO A 76 13.96 -2.11 0.43
C PRO A 76 13.47 -1.00 1.36
N HIS A 77 14.06 -0.90 2.55
CA HIS A 77 13.62 0.09 3.54
C HIS A 77 13.77 1.53 3.04
N HIS A 78 14.79 1.81 2.23
CA HIS A 78 15.00 3.15 1.68
C HIS A 78 13.92 3.56 0.68
N ASP A 79 13.33 2.62 -0.07
CA ASP A 79 12.21 2.89 -0.98
C ASP A 79 10.95 3.28 -0.22
N LEU A 80 10.67 2.56 0.89
CA LEU A 80 9.56 2.90 1.79
C LEU A 80 9.74 4.31 2.37
N VAL A 81 10.95 4.65 2.83
CA VAL A 81 11.26 5.98 3.38
C VAL A 81 11.16 7.06 2.31
N ALA A 82 11.61 6.79 1.07
CA ALA A 82 11.52 7.73 -0.05
C ALA A 82 10.06 8.07 -0.40
N GLU A 83 9.17 7.10 -0.32
CA GLU A 83 7.71 7.26 -0.50
C GLU A 83 7.02 7.86 0.76
N GLY A 84 7.79 8.10 1.83
CA GLY A 84 7.35 8.74 3.06
C GLY A 84 6.75 7.80 4.11
N PHE A 85 6.88 6.48 3.95
CA PHE A 85 6.49 5.50 4.96
C PHE A 85 7.55 5.42 6.06
N LYS A 86 7.16 5.84 7.27
CA LYS A 86 8.02 5.81 8.46
C LYS A 86 7.65 4.61 9.32
N LEU A 87 8.20 3.44 8.98
CA LEU A 87 8.08 2.26 9.83
C LEU A 87 9.08 2.37 10.98
N GLY A 88 8.60 2.35 12.21
CA GLY A 88 9.46 2.37 13.39
C GLY A 88 10.49 1.25 13.32
N ILE A 89 11.77 1.60 13.47
CA ILE A 89 12.81 0.67 13.88
C ILE A 89 12.64 0.54 15.39
N GLY A 90 11.83 -0.45 15.80
CA GLY A 90 11.79 -0.90 17.19
C GLY A 90 13.11 -1.55 17.59
#